data_AF-A0A6J5V6U9-F1
#
_entry.id   AF-A0A6J5V6U9-F1
#
_cell.length_a   1.000
_cell.length_b   1.000
_cell.length_c   1.000
_cell.angle_alpha   90.00
_cell.angle_beta   90.00
_cell.angle_gamma   90.00
#
_symmetry.space_group_name_H-M   'P 1'
#
loop_
_entity.id
_entity.type
_entity.pdbx_description
1 polymer ?
#
loop_
_entity_poly.entity_id
_entity_poly.type
_entity_poly.pdbx_seq_one_letter_code
_entity_poly.pdbx_strand_id
1 'polypeptide(L)' 'MVWKIATVEGSKCCTDHPELGKCVPGADDNPDGGKCWTFCTSDCEKGGICKLFGDHHHCHCLC' A
#
# COMPACT_ATOMS: atom_id res chain seq x y z
N MET A 1 20.09 16.79 -16.76
CA MET A 1 19.93 15.35 -16.50
C MET A 1 19.37 15.19 -15.10
N VAL A 2 18.06 14.95 -14.97
CA VAL A 2 17.42 14.71 -13.66
C VAL A 2 17.39 13.19 -13.50
N TRP A 3 18.12 12.68 -12.51
CA TRP A 3 18.28 11.26 -12.27
C TRP A 3 16.97 10.71 -11.68
N LYS A 4 16.06 10.26 -12.56
CA LYS A 4 15.00 9.33 -12.18
C LYS A 4 15.68 8.00 -11.94
N ILE A 5 16.10 7.80 -10.69
CA ILE A 5 16.56 6.52 -10.18
C ILE A 5 15.38 5.57 -10.37
N ALA A 6 15.52 4.61 -11.27
CA ALA A 6 14.53 3.58 -11.50
C ALA A 6 14.45 2.70 -10.25
N THR A 7 13.47 2.96 -9.38
CA THR A 7 13.02 1.98 -8.40
C THR A 7 12.09 1.03 -9.14
N VAL A 8 12.60 -0.17 -9.42
CA VAL A 8 11.90 -1.37 -9.89
C VAL A 8 10.37 -1.24 -9.87
N GLU A 9 9.78 -1.08 -11.07
CA GLU A 9 8.34 -1.00 -11.34
C GLU A 9 7.64 -2.35 -11.06
N GLY A 10 7.63 -2.75 -9.79
CA GLY A 10 7.06 -4.01 -9.32
C GLY A 10 7.26 -4.31 -7.84
N SER A 11 7.98 -3.45 -7.09
CA SER A 11 8.31 -3.73 -5.68
C SER A 11 7.26 -3.29 -4.66
N LYS A 12 6.22 -2.56 -5.05
CA LYS A 12 5.17 -2.14 -4.11
C LYS A 12 4.09 -3.21 -3.93
N CYS A 13 3.79 -3.98 -4.99
CA CYS A 13 2.77 -5.01 -4.92
C CYS A 13 3.29 -6.24 -4.17
N CYS A 14 2.38 -6.99 -3.54
CA CYS A 14 2.70 -8.08 -2.61
C CYS A 14 3.59 -7.66 -1.41
N THR A 15 3.66 -6.38 -1.05
CA THR A 15 4.61 -5.87 -0.05
C THR A 15 3.91 -5.07 1.05
N ASP A 16 4.46 -5.16 2.27
CA ASP A 16 4.03 -4.37 3.41
C ASP A 16 4.67 -2.98 3.37
N HIS A 17 3.86 -1.95 3.57
CA HIS A 17 4.27 -0.55 3.54
C HIS A 17 4.08 0.12 4.92
N PRO A 18 4.92 -0.21 5.92
CA PRO A 18 4.88 0.43 7.24
C PRO A 18 5.18 1.94 7.18
N GLU A 19 5.83 2.42 6.11
CA GLU A 19 6.08 3.85 5.88
C GLU A 19 4.80 4.68 5.69
N LEU A 20 3.68 4.04 5.30
CA LEU A 20 2.37 4.70 5.28
C LEU A 20 1.81 4.91 6.69
N GLY A 21 2.41 4.29 7.71
CA GLY A 21 2.00 4.36 9.09
C GLY A 21 0.86 3.40 9.43
N LYS A 22 0.23 3.65 10.59
CA LYS A 22 -0.93 2.88 11.03
C LYS A 22 -2.10 3.11 10.09
N CYS A 23 -2.83 2.04 9.78
CA CYS A 23 -4.06 2.09 9.01
C CYS A 23 -5.25 1.61 9.85
N VAL A 24 -6.46 1.96 9.43
CA VAL A 24 -7.72 1.54 10.02
C VAL A 24 -8.43 0.58 9.06
N PRO A 25 -8.63 -0.70 9.45
CA PRO A 25 -9.40 -1.65 8.65
C PRO A 25 -10.83 -1.17 8.42
N GLY A 26 -11.32 -1.30 7.18
CA GLY A 26 -12.59 -0.81 6.69
C GLY A 26 -12.60 0.66 6.24
N ALA A 27 -11.58 1.45 6.56
CA ALA A 27 -11.49 2.86 6.17
C ALA A 27 -10.31 3.11 5.23
N ASP A 28 -9.10 2.72 5.62
CA ASP A 28 -7.90 2.97 4.82
C ASP A 28 -7.69 1.94 3.70
N ASP A 29 -8.25 0.76 3.82
CA ASP A 29 -8.31 -0.29 2.79
C ASP A 29 -9.60 -0.28 1.97
N ASN A 30 -10.44 0.75 2.13
CA ASN A 30 -11.67 0.86 1.37
C ASN A 30 -11.38 1.16 -0.12
N PRO A 31 -11.97 0.42 -1.08
CA PRO A 31 -11.85 0.71 -2.50
C PRO A 31 -12.33 2.09 -2.93
N ASP A 32 -13.21 2.72 -2.17
CA ASP A 32 -13.80 4.03 -2.44
C ASP A 32 -12.90 5.22 -2.05
N GLY A 33 -11.60 4.98 -1.81
CA GLY A 33 -10.62 6.05 -1.55
C GLY A 33 -9.87 5.94 -0.23
N GLY A 34 -9.82 4.74 0.35
CA GLY A 34 -8.95 4.46 1.50
C GLY A 34 -7.49 4.69 1.15
N LYS A 35 -6.70 5.24 2.09
CA LYS A 35 -5.30 5.60 1.84
C LYS A 35 -4.44 4.42 1.39
N CYS A 36 -4.54 3.26 2.06
CA CYS A 36 -3.84 2.05 1.66
C CYS A 36 -4.31 1.60 0.27
N TRP A 37 -5.62 1.61 0.04
CA TRP A 37 -6.17 1.21 -1.24
C TRP A 37 -5.66 2.10 -2.38
N THR A 38 -5.81 3.42 -2.28
CA THR A 38 -5.38 4.39 -3.29
C THR A 38 -3.86 4.36 -3.52
N PHE A 39 -3.07 4.24 -2.44
CA PHE A 39 -1.63 4.09 -2.58
C PHE A 39 -1.29 2.84 -3.36
N CYS A 40 -1.95 1.71 -3.09
CA CYS A 40 -1.67 0.47 -3.77
C CYS A 40 -2.24 0.43 -5.19
N THR A 41 -3.43 0.99 -5.45
CA THR A 41 -4.02 1.00 -6.80
C THR A 41 -3.30 1.87 -7.82
N SER A 42 -2.38 2.75 -7.40
CA SER A 42 -1.60 3.54 -8.36
C SER A 42 -0.66 2.70 -9.24
N ASP A 43 -0.31 1.48 -8.82
CA ASP A 43 0.62 0.58 -9.53
C ASP A 43 0.28 -0.91 -9.31
N CYS A 44 -0.66 -1.27 -8.40
CA CYS A 44 -1.16 -2.63 -8.19
C CYS A 44 -2.66 -2.69 -8.49
N GLU A 45 -3.08 -3.44 -9.50
CA GLU A 45 -4.49 -3.51 -9.91
C GLU A 45 -5.43 -4.03 -8.82
N LYS A 46 -4.91 -4.80 -7.84
CA LYS A 46 -5.69 -5.39 -6.75
C LYS A 46 -5.86 -4.51 -5.51
N GLY A 47 -5.25 -3.32 -5.48
CA GLY A 47 -5.32 -2.41 -4.34
C GLY A 47 -4.56 -2.88 -3.12
N GLY A 48 -4.99 -2.47 -1.93
CA GLY A 48 -4.25 -2.68 -0.69
C GLY A 48 -5.17 -2.85 0.50
N ILE A 49 -4.74 -3.69 1.45
CA ILE A 49 -5.47 -4.01 2.67
C ILE A 49 -4.76 -3.49 3.91
N CYS A 50 -5.52 -3.28 4.98
CA CYS A 50 -4.97 -2.91 6.27
C CYS A 50 -4.72 -4.19 7.08
N LYS A 51 -3.50 -4.70 7.04
CA LYS A 51 -3.12 -5.99 7.62
C LYS A 51 -2.53 -5.82 9.02
N LEU A 52 -2.99 -6.64 9.97
CA LEU A 52 -2.44 -6.66 11.32
C LEU A 52 -1.07 -7.36 11.34
N PHE A 53 -0.06 -6.62 11.79
CA PHE A 53 1.31 -7.08 12.04
C PHE A 53 1.63 -6.93 13.52
N GLY A 54 1.61 -8.05 14.25
CA GLY A 54 1.77 -8.04 15.71
C GLY A 54 0.60 -7.32 16.36
N ASP A 55 0.86 -6.13 16.91
CA ASP A 55 -0.09 -5.26 17.61
C ASP A 55 -0.45 -3.98 16.83
N HIS A 56 0.02 -3.84 15.59
CA HIS A 56 -0.22 -2.65 14.75
C HIS A 56 -0.71 -3.04 13.35
N HIS A 57 -1.56 -2.21 12.75
CA HIS A 57 -2.01 -2.43 11.38
C HIS A 57 -1.16 -1.64 10.40
N HIS A 58 -0.67 -2.30 9.35
CA HIS A 58 0.07 -1.69 8.25
C HIS A 58 -0.64 -1.91 6.92
N CYS A 59 -0.47 -0.98 5.99
CA CYS A 59 -0.94 -1.18 4.62
C CYS A 59 -0.13 -2.31 3.96
N HIS A 60 -0.81 -3.27 3.36
CA HIS A 60 -0.23 -4.32 2.54
C HIS A 60 -0.83 -4.24 1.14
N CYS A 61 -0.01 -3.98 0.12
CA CYS A 61 -0.49 -3.95 -1.25
C CYS A 61 -0.66 -5.37 -1.79
N LEU A 62 -1.81 -5.65 -2.37
CA LEU A 62 -2.13 -6.95 -2.95
C LEU A 62 -1.53 -7.11 -4.34
N CYS A 63 -1.37 -8.37 -4.70
CA CYS A 63 -1.10 -8.86 -6.04
C CYS A 63 -2.02 -10.04 -6.34
#